data_AF-A0A453D1N8-F1
#
_entry.id   AF-A0A453D1N8-F1
#
_cell.length_a   1.000
_cell.length_b   1.000
_cell.length_c   1.000
_cell.angle_alpha   90.00
_cell.angle_beta   90.00
_cell.angle_gamma   90.00
#
_symmetry.space_group_name_H-M   'P 1'
#
loop_
_entity.id
_entity.type
_entity.pdbx_description
1 polymer ?
#
loop_
_entity_poly.entity_id
_entity_poly.type
_entity_poly.pdbx_seq_one_letter_code
_entity_poly.pdbx_strand_id
1 'polypeptide(L)'
;MINQKFYQNKLHLYKEELKAIGVRFEFQEALAYIGSRLMSMAATNTLTRENVYSLLRLIRFLREKVLSPSELINSVKDGQWMKSTLGYRSPVGCIIYDSDWAVASCISSQPFLDVKFYGEDILTYKPELQLLGVLVGFEDSYKLVIENFKFSSAAVTPEATVLILKCIRHVSSCDAFIRKLKGLKWVKTSVGFRAPNESFLVDPRWECLLKVFDGVPVVDFRFYGSKISPYKEELEKTGLITKLEAASKAISHLFEQMVLNSSLPKASVLALLACYRQLKTQGALPVELLSCMLNEKWLCTSLGFRSPKDAILFNAEWKSLSSVANLPFIDDGDSNHGLSKEIHGYKDELKLLGVTTEVKAGARFVINGINIPKDPLHMSAATVLSLLRSIQSWLGSSSNFPKGFLEKIKGCSWLRTKVGFRCPDESILFDPKNSSIRIEDGPFIDEAFYGSEIASFRDALAAIGVSVDVRHGHELVARHLKSHKNRATISRIYTYLKECNWEPANKTSNWIWIPNKKKSGEWVSPLGCVLHDKDNLFSLQLHVLDKYYDKKLLDFFSHVFGVRNGPSAEDHCKLCGAHGRALSMRYL
;
A
#
# COMPACT_ATOMS: atom_id res chain seq x y z
N MET A 1 36.09 -59.62 55.20
CA MET A 1 35.35 -60.83 55.63
C MET A 1 35.81 -61.16 57.05
N ILE A 2 34.89 -61.37 58.00
CA ILE A 2 35.28 -61.67 59.39
C ILE A 2 35.76 -63.12 59.45
N ASN A 3 36.90 -63.36 60.09
CA ASN A 3 37.47 -64.69 60.24
C ASN A 3 36.67 -65.50 61.27
N GLN A 4 35.64 -66.21 60.81
CA GLN A 4 34.79 -67.06 61.66
C GLN A 4 35.60 -68.06 62.50
N LYS A 5 36.69 -68.62 61.95
CA LYS A 5 37.56 -69.56 62.68
C LYS A 5 38.26 -68.91 63.87
N PHE A 6 38.70 -67.65 63.74
CA PHE A 6 39.28 -66.90 64.85
C PHE A 6 38.28 -66.74 66.01
N TYR A 7 36.99 -66.58 65.69
CA TYR A 7 35.90 -66.49 66.67
C TYR A 7 35.21 -67.85 66.94
N GLN A 8 35.89 -68.96 66.68
CA GLN A 8 35.39 -70.33 66.92
C GLN A 8 34.01 -70.62 66.28
N ASN A 9 33.68 -69.94 65.18
CA ASN A 9 32.37 -69.98 64.50
C ASN A 9 31.18 -69.55 65.39
N LYS A 10 31.41 -68.86 66.52
CA LYS A 10 30.36 -68.45 67.47
C LYS A 10 29.70 -67.10 67.15
N LEU A 11 30.20 -66.37 66.14
CA LEU A 11 29.68 -65.05 65.76
C LEU A 11 28.20 -65.05 65.38
N HIS A 12 27.66 -66.17 64.89
CA HIS A 12 26.24 -66.28 64.56
C HIS A 12 25.31 -66.17 65.78
N LEU A 13 25.81 -66.46 66.99
CA LEU A 13 25.06 -66.34 68.25
C LEU A 13 24.84 -64.89 68.67
N TYR A 14 25.67 -63.97 68.17
CA TYR A 14 25.62 -62.54 68.49
C TYR A 14 25.09 -61.71 67.31
N LYS A 15 24.30 -62.32 66.42
CA LYS A 15 23.90 -61.71 65.15
C LYS A 15 23.18 -60.37 65.37
N GLU A 16 22.29 -60.30 66.35
CA GLU A 16 21.49 -59.09 66.63
C GLU A 16 22.34 -57.98 67.25
N GLU A 17 23.25 -58.31 68.17
CA GLU A 17 24.19 -57.37 68.79
C GLU A 17 25.20 -56.85 67.77
N LEU A 18 25.68 -57.73 66.88
CA LEU A 18 26.59 -57.37 65.80
C LEU A 18 25.88 -56.52 64.75
N LYS A 19 24.61 -56.82 64.42
CA LYS A 19 23.77 -55.95 63.57
C LYS A 19 23.59 -54.57 64.22
N ALA A 20 23.36 -54.49 65.53
CA ALA A 20 23.19 -53.24 66.26
C ALA A 20 24.43 -52.31 66.21
N ILE A 21 25.64 -52.88 66.10
CA ILE A 21 26.89 -52.11 65.92
C ILE A 21 27.31 -51.95 64.45
N GLY A 22 26.44 -52.32 63.50
CA GLY A 22 26.63 -52.08 62.06
C GLY A 22 27.33 -53.20 61.28
N VAL A 23 27.49 -54.41 61.85
CA VAL A 23 27.98 -55.58 61.12
C VAL A 23 26.90 -56.09 60.18
N ARG A 24 27.25 -56.19 58.89
CA ARG A 24 26.36 -56.66 57.83
C ARG A 24 26.43 -58.18 57.71
N PHE A 25 25.27 -58.82 57.63
CA PHE A 25 25.15 -60.27 57.56
C PHE A 25 24.52 -60.75 56.26
N GLU A 26 23.80 -59.89 55.57
CA GLU A 26 23.05 -60.27 54.37
C GLU A 26 23.85 -59.96 53.11
N PHE A 27 23.70 -60.83 52.10
CA PHE A 27 24.40 -60.68 50.83
C PHE A 27 24.06 -59.36 50.13
N GLN A 28 22.79 -58.95 50.20
CA GLN A 28 22.30 -57.67 49.68
C GLN A 28 22.92 -56.47 50.40
N GLU A 29 23.04 -56.51 51.73
CA GLU A 29 23.71 -55.46 52.52
C GLU A 29 25.20 -55.33 52.13
N ALA A 30 25.87 -56.45 51.85
CA ALA A 30 27.26 -56.45 51.39
C ALA A 30 27.40 -55.81 50.00
N LEU A 31 26.49 -56.10 49.06
CA LEU A 31 26.46 -55.49 47.73
C LEU A 31 26.19 -53.98 47.78
N ALA A 32 25.21 -53.56 48.58
CA ALA A 32 24.91 -52.14 48.78
C ALA A 32 26.09 -51.39 49.43
N TYR A 33 26.81 -52.05 50.34
CA TYR A 33 28.03 -51.47 50.92
C TYR A 33 29.16 -51.33 49.91
N ILE A 34 29.41 -52.36 49.11
CA ILE A 34 30.42 -52.28 48.05
C ILE A 34 30.11 -51.11 47.12
N GLY A 35 28.85 -50.97 46.70
CA GLY A 35 28.41 -49.84 45.89
C GLY A 35 28.64 -48.49 46.57
N SER A 36 28.19 -48.30 47.82
CA SER A 36 28.38 -47.03 48.54
C SER A 36 29.86 -46.69 48.77
N ARG A 37 30.72 -47.70 48.98
CA ARG A 37 32.17 -47.50 49.07
C ARG A 37 32.76 -47.03 47.74
N LEU A 38 32.36 -47.65 46.63
CA LEU A 38 32.77 -47.22 45.29
C LEU A 38 32.31 -45.78 45.00
N MET A 39 31.10 -45.40 45.42
CA MET A 39 30.60 -44.04 45.26
C MET A 39 31.37 -43.02 46.10
N SER A 40 31.76 -43.39 47.33
CA SER A 40 32.65 -42.57 48.17
C SER A 40 34.03 -42.38 47.53
N MET A 41 34.56 -43.42 46.87
CA MET A 41 35.82 -43.31 46.10
C MET A 41 35.66 -42.40 44.87
N ALA A 42 34.54 -42.51 44.16
CA ALA A 42 34.24 -41.63 43.03
C ALA A 42 34.15 -40.16 43.45
N ALA A 43 33.48 -39.86 44.57
CA ALA A 43 33.36 -38.51 45.12
C ALA A 43 34.70 -37.89 45.53
N THR A 44 35.71 -38.72 45.83
CA THR A 44 37.07 -38.28 46.19
C THR A 44 38.06 -38.38 45.03
N ASN A 45 37.59 -38.69 43.81
CA ASN A 45 38.43 -38.94 42.62
C ASN A 45 39.47 -40.06 42.82
N THR A 46 39.22 -41.01 43.72
CA THR A 46 40.12 -42.14 44.00
C THR A 46 39.70 -43.43 43.31
N LEU A 47 38.54 -43.44 42.62
CA LEU A 47 38.07 -44.59 41.85
C LEU A 47 38.90 -44.77 40.58
N THR A 48 39.57 -45.92 40.44
CA THR A 48 40.42 -46.21 39.29
C THR A 48 39.71 -47.01 38.20
N ARG A 49 40.34 -47.12 37.02
CA ARG A 49 39.91 -47.97 35.92
C ARG A 49 39.73 -49.43 36.36
N GLU A 50 40.66 -49.95 37.15
CA GLU A 50 40.65 -51.33 37.67
C GLU A 50 39.48 -51.57 38.63
N ASN A 51 39.08 -50.56 39.41
CA ASN A 51 37.88 -50.66 40.25
C ASN A 51 36.62 -50.82 39.39
N VAL A 52 36.52 -50.09 38.28
CA VAL A 52 35.39 -50.21 37.33
C VAL A 52 35.36 -51.61 36.71
N TYR A 53 36.50 -52.14 36.25
CA TYR A 53 36.54 -53.53 35.76
C TYR A 53 36.17 -54.55 36.82
N SER A 54 36.57 -54.33 38.09
CA SER A 54 36.20 -55.20 39.20
C SER A 54 34.69 -55.17 39.46
N LEU A 55 34.07 -53.99 39.38
CA LEU A 55 32.60 -53.83 39.46
C LEU A 55 31.90 -54.60 38.33
N LEU A 56 32.34 -54.44 37.09
CA LEU A 56 31.73 -55.12 35.94
C LEU A 56 31.90 -56.65 36.00
N ARG A 57 33.06 -57.14 36.45
CA ARG A 57 33.29 -58.56 36.73
C ARG A 57 32.37 -59.09 37.82
N LEU A 58 32.16 -58.32 38.88
CA LEU A 58 31.22 -58.69 39.94
C LEU A 58 29.79 -58.78 39.40
N ILE A 59 29.32 -57.80 38.63
CA ILE A 59 27.98 -57.84 38.02
C ILE A 59 27.84 -59.07 37.10
N ARG A 60 28.84 -59.36 36.28
CA ARG A 60 28.87 -60.56 35.43
C ARG A 60 28.77 -61.84 36.25
N PHE A 61 29.60 -61.97 37.29
CA PHE A 61 29.60 -63.12 38.17
C PHE A 61 28.24 -63.32 38.85
N LEU A 62 27.62 -62.25 39.35
CA LEU A 62 26.28 -62.32 39.95
C LEU A 62 25.26 -62.84 38.93
N ARG A 63 25.28 -62.32 37.69
CA ARG A 63 24.39 -62.78 36.63
C ARG A 63 24.60 -64.25 36.27
N GLU A 64 25.85 -64.68 36.10
CA GLU A 64 26.20 -66.07 35.77
C GLU A 64 25.82 -67.06 36.89
N LYS A 65 25.80 -66.60 38.14
CA LYS A 65 25.35 -67.40 39.30
C LYS A 65 23.86 -67.25 39.60
N VAL A 66 23.08 -66.58 38.74
CA VAL A 66 21.64 -66.35 38.90
C VAL A 66 21.31 -65.62 40.22
N LEU A 67 22.23 -64.78 40.71
CA LEU A 67 22.03 -63.91 41.85
C LEU A 67 21.61 -62.52 41.36
N SER A 68 20.73 -61.84 42.11
CA SER A 68 20.27 -60.50 41.73
C SER A 68 21.38 -59.45 41.92
N PRO A 69 21.80 -58.71 40.86
CA PRO A 69 22.71 -57.59 40.99
C PRO A 69 22.01 -56.27 41.36
N SER A 70 20.70 -56.28 41.62
CA SER A 70 19.87 -55.06 41.77
C SER A 70 20.37 -54.08 42.82
N GLU A 71 20.74 -54.55 44.01
CA GLU A 71 21.24 -53.70 45.10
C GLU A 71 22.58 -53.04 44.77
N LEU A 72 23.46 -53.78 44.10
CA LEU A 72 24.74 -53.25 43.63
C LEU A 72 24.51 -52.21 42.53
N ILE A 73 23.64 -52.49 41.56
CA ILE A 73 23.33 -51.58 40.46
C ILE A 73 22.68 -50.29 41.01
N ASN A 74 21.67 -50.41 41.86
CA ASN A 74 20.97 -49.25 42.44
C ASN A 74 21.89 -48.38 43.29
N SER A 75 22.89 -48.96 43.96
CA SER A 75 23.86 -48.19 44.76
C SER A 75 24.94 -47.48 43.93
N VAL A 76 25.09 -47.79 42.64
CA VAL A 76 26.15 -47.18 41.79
C VAL A 76 25.64 -46.49 40.53
N LYS A 77 24.47 -46.83 39.99
CA LYS A 77 24.00 -46.33 38.69
C LYS A 77 23.81 -44.82 38.65
N ASP A 78 23.45 -44.20 39.77
CA ASP A 78 23.18 -42.76 39.83
C ASP A 78 24.43 -41.92 40.17
N GLY A 79 25.55 -42.57 40.54
CA GLY A 79 26.78 -41.89 40.93
C GLY A 79 27.61 -41.39 39.75
N GLN A 80 28.30 -40.27 39.92
CA GLN A 80 29.15 -39.65 38.89
C GLN A 80 30.55 -40.29 38.84
N TRP A 81 30.67 -41.48 38.25
CA TRP A 81 31.93 -42.21 38.23
C TRP A 81 32.35 -42.75 36.86
N MET A 82 31.42 -42.83 35.91
CA MET A 82 31.72 -43.34 34.57
C MET A 82 32.36 -42.24 33.73
N LYS A 83 33.55 -42.52 33.18
CA LYS A 83 34.27 -41.60 32.30
C LYS A 83 33.64 -41.61 30.91
N SER A 84 33.24 -40.44 30.45
CA SER A 84 32.74 -40.19 29.10
C SER A 84 33.55 -39.10 28.40
N THR A 85 33.27 -38.89 27.11
CA THR A 85 33.77 -37.76 26.31
C THR A 85 33.42 -36.40 26.91
N LEU A 86 32.41 -36.30 27.77
CA LEU A 86 31.99 -35.08 28.46
C LEU A 86 32.46 -35.01 29.94
N GLY A 87 33.36 -35.91 30.36
CA GLY A 87 33.82 -36.01 31.74
C GLY A 87 33.17 -37.15 32.52
N TYR A 88 33.34 -37.14 33.85
CA TYR A 88 32.76 -38.15 34.74
C TYR A 88 31.28 -37.88 34.97
N ARG A 89 30.45 -38.91 34.83
CA ARG A 89 28.99 -38.81 34.95
C ARG A 89 28.37 -40.14 35.39
N SER A 90 27.06 -40.13 35.60
CA SER A 90 26.29 -41.35 35.84
C SER A 90 26.39 -42.30 34.63
N PRO A 91 26.55 -43.62 34.86
CA PRO A 91 26.37 -44.63 33.84
C PRO A 91 25.04 -44.50 33.09
N VAL A 92 23.97 -44.07 33.77
CA VAL A 92 22.66 -43.83 33.17
C VAL A 92 22.78 -42.71 32.13
N GLY A 93 22.49 -43.06 30.88
CA GLY A 93 22.58 -42.14 29.75
C GLY A 93 24.00 -41.89 29.23
N CYS A 94 25.02 -42.63 29.70
CA CYS A 94 26.24 -42.82 28.92
C CYS A 94 25.94 -43.68 27.69
N ILE A 95 26.68 -43.49 26.60
CA ILE A 95 26.40 -44.17 25.33
C ILE A 95 27.63 -44.96 24.88
N ILE A 96 27.46 -46.22 24.52
CA ILE A 96 28.46 -46.94 23.72
C ILE A 96 28.28 -46.49 22.26
N TYR A 97 29.30 -45.86 21.69
CA TYR A 97 29.23 -45.39 20.31
C TYR A 97 29.05 -46.55 19.33
N ASP A 98 28.13 -46.39 18.39
CA ASP A 98 27.96 -47.21 17.19
C ASP A 98 27.55 -46.33 16.00
N SER A 99 27.39 -46.96 14.83
CA SER A 99 27.05 -46.25 13.59
C SER A 99 25.69 -45.55 13.63
N ASP A 100 24.76 -45.99 14.47
CA ASP A 100 23.41 -45.41 14.54
C ASP A 100 23.45 -44.01 15.18
N TRP A 101 24.47 -43.75 16.00
CA TRP A 101 24.74 -42.43 16.59
C TRP A 101 25.46 -41.46 15.65
N ALA A 102 25.85 -41.87 14.44
CA ALA A 102 26.65 -41.03 13.54
C ALA A 102 25.99 -39.66 13.26
N VAL A 103 24.70 -39.66 12.91
CA VAL A 103 23.94 -38.43 12.62
C VAL A 103 23.72 -37.59 13.87
N ALA A 104 23.37 -38.23 14.99
CA ALA A 104 23.19 -37.55 16.27
C ALA A 104 24.47 -36.85 16.74
N SER A 105 25.62 -37.49 16.55
CA SER A 105 26.94 -36.95 16.90
C SER A 105 27.30 -35.69 16.12
N CYS A 106 26.73 -35.50 14.92
CA CYS A 106 26.95 -34.28 14.13
C CYS A 106 26.25 -33.06 14.76
N ILE A 107 25.08 -33.25 15.39
CA ILE A 107 24.23 -32.16 15.89
C ILE A 107 24.14 -32.08 17.41
N SER A 108 24.85 -32.95 18.13
CA SER A 108 24.81 -33.00 19.59
C SER A 108 26.08 -33.60 20.16
N SER A 109 26.52 -33.05 21.30
CA SER A 109 27.72 -33.52 22.01
C SER A 109 27.33 -34.66 22.95
N GLN A 110 27.25 -35.88 22.46
CA GLN A 110 26.80 -37.02 23.27
C GLN A 110 27.87 -37.54 24.25
N PRO A 111 27.46 -38.03 25.42
CA PRO A 111 28.37 -38.65 26.40
C PRO A 111 28.76 -40.07 26.03
N PHE A 112 29.60 -40.20 25.01
CA PHE A 112 30.15 -41.50 24.65
C PHE A 112 31.09 -42.01 25.74
N LEU A 113 31.00 -43.30 26.05
CA LEU A 113 31.92 -44.01 26.91
C LEU A 113 33.36 -43.76 26.42
N ASP A 114 34.24 -43.36 27.33
CA ASP A 114 35.63 -43.06 26.97
C ASP A 114 36.43 -44.36 26.82
N VAL A 115 36.31 -44.99 25.65
CA VAL A 115 37.03 -46.23 25.31
C VAL A 115 38.55 -45.99 25.29
N LYS A 116 39.02 -44.77 25.04
CA LYS A 116 40.45 -44.45 25.12
C LYS A 116 40.96 -44.55 26.56
N PHE A 117 40.16 -44.09 27.53
CA PHE A 117 40.46 -44.22 28.95
C PHE A 117 40.33 -45.67 29.44
N TYR A 118 39.24 -46.35 29.09
CA TYR A 118 38.94 -47.70 29.61
C TYR A 118 39.58 -48.85 28.83
N GLY A 119 40.06 -48.62 27.60
CA GLY A 119 40.51 -49.65 26.66
C GLY A 119 39.36 -50.44 26.01
N GLU A 120 39.63 -51.04 24.85
CA GLU A 120 38.65 -51.81 24.05
C GLU A 120 37.98 -52.95 24.83
N ASP A 121 38.69 -53.55 25.80
CA ASP A 121 38.18 -54.63 26.63
C ASP A 121 36.88 -54.26 27.38
N ILE A 122 36.62 -52.96 27.60
CA ILE A 122 35.40 -52.49 28.27
C ILE A 122 34.15 -52.87 27.47
N LEU A 123 34.26 -52.94 26.14
CA LEU A 123 33.15 -53.28 25.25
C LEU A 123 32.74 -54.75 25.37
N THR A 124 33.62 -55.61 25.88
CA THR A 124 33.27 -57.01 26.21
C THR A 124 32.28 -57.08 27.37
N TYR A 125 32.11 -56.00 28.15
CA TYR A 125 31.16 -55.88 29.26
C TYR A 125 29.85 -55.19 28.88
N LYS A 126 29.52 -55.13 27.58
CA LYS A 126 28.30 -54.51 27.05
C LYS A 126 27.00 -54.91 27.81
N PRO A 127 26.75 -56.20 28.11
CA PRO A 127 25.55 -56.57 28.87
C PRO A 127 25.55 -56.04 30.31
N GLU A 128 26.71 -55.98 30.98
CA GLU A 128 26.82 -55.43 32.34
C GLU A 128 26.69 -53.91 32.35
N LEU A 129 27.21 -53.22 31.32
CA LEU A 129 27.06 -51.79 31.14
C LEU A 129 25.60 -51.41 30.89
N GLN A 130 24.86 -52.18 30.09
CA GLN A 130 23.43 -52.01 29.89
C GLN A 130 22.64 -52.14 31.20
N LEU A 131 22.99 -53.10 32.06
CA LEU A 131 22.38 -53.23 33.39
C LEU A 131 22.61 -52.00 34.29
N LEU A 132 23.72 -51.27 34.08
CA LEU A 132 24.02 -50.01 34.78
C LEU A 132 23.29 -48.79 34.17
N GLY A 133 22.59 -48.96 33.05
CA GLY A 133 21.89 -47.88 32.34
C GLY A 133 22.70 -47.22 31.21
N VAL A 134 23.82 -47.82 30.80
CA VAL A 134 24.56 -47.38 29.61
C VAL A 134 23.77 -47.80 28.37
N LEU A 135 23.55 -46.86 27.47
CA LEU A 135 22.80 -47.06 26.25
C LEU A 135 23.66 -47.71 25.16
N VAL A 136 22.99 -48.55 24.39
CA VAL A 136 23.52 -49.29 23.24
C VAL A 136 22.54 -49.08 22.11
N GLY A 137 23.01 -48.71 20.91
CA GLY A 137 22.12 -48.33 19.84
C GLY A 137 21.46 -46.98 20.09
N PHE A 138 20.82 -46.44 19.06
CA PHE A 138 20.12 -45.17 19.18
C PHE A 138 18.76 -45.31 19.89
N GLU A 139 18.05 -46.43 19.70
CA GLU A 139 16.76 -46.81 20.36
C GLU A 139 15.83 -45.62 20.70
N ASP A 140 15.61 -44.72 19.72
CA ASP A 140 14.76 -43.53 19.88
C ASP A 140 15.15 -42.59 21.05
N SER A 141 16.45 -42.48 21.33
CA SER A 141 17.06 -41.64 22.38
C SER A 141 17.03 -40.12 22.08
N TYR A 142 15.93 -39.64 21.49
CA TYR A 142 15.74 -38.25 21.08
C TYR A 142 15.91 -37.24 22.23
N LYS A 143 15.51 -37.61 23.45
CA LYS A 143 15.65 -36.74 24.63
C LYS A 143 17.12 -36.38 24.90
N LEU A 144 18.03 -37.35 24.77
CA LEU A 144 19.47 -37.12 24.94
C LEU A 144 20.06 -36.26 23.82
N VAL A 145 19.53 -36.38 22.60
CA VAL A 145 19.90 -35.49 21.48
C VAL A 145 19.53 -34.04 21.80
N ILE A 146 18.32 -33.81 22.32
CA ILE A 146 17.85 -32.47 22.68
C ILE A 146 18.67 -31.87 23.84
N GLU A 147 18.90 -32.64 24.90
CA GLU A 147 19.62 -32.18 26.10
C GLU A 147 21.07 -31.80 25.81
N ASN A 148 21.71 -32.52 24.89
CA ASN A 148 23.10 -32.28 24.49
C ASN A 148 23.22 -31.59 23.12
N PHE A 149 22.15 -30.97 22.63
CA PHE A 149 22.11 -30.35 21.31
C PHE A 149 23.18 -29.27 21.16
N LYS A 150 23.94 -29.35 20.07
CA LYS A 150 24.99 -28.39 19.71
C LYS A 150 24.85 -28.06 18.24
N PHE A 151 24.44 -26.84 17.96
CA PHE A 151 24.29 -26.38 16.59
C PHE A 151 25.67 -26.10 15.95
N SER A 152 25.86 -26.63 14.74
CA SER A 152 26.96 -26.29 13.85
C SER A 152 26.40 -26.23 12.42
N SER A 153 26.63 -25.12 11.71
CA SER A 153 26.15 -24.96 10.34
C SER A 153 26.76 -25.98 9.37
N ALA A 154 28.00 -26.42 9.64
CA ALA A 154 28.68 -27.44 8.84
C ALA A 154 28.08 -28.85 9.03
N ALA A 155 27.32 -29.07 10.10
CA ALA A 155 26.74 -30.37 10.44
C ALA A 155 25.33 -30.59 9.88
N VAL A 156 24.75 -29.60 9.20
CA VAL A 156 23.36 -29.65 8.74
C VAL A 156 23.26 -30.42 7.43
N THR A 157 23.08 -31.73 7.53
CA THR A 157 22.72 -32.63 6.42
C THR A 157 21.19 -32.86 6.36
N PRO A 158 20.65 -33.45 5.27
CA PRO A 158 19.26 -33.87 5.23
C PRO A 158 18.89 -34.83 6.38
N GLU A 159 19.77 -35.78 6.71
CA GLU A 159 19.59 -36.75 7.79
C GLU A 159 19.59 -36.07 9.16
N ALA A 160 20.50 -35.13 9.38
CA ALA A 160 20.56 -34.34 10.60
C ALA A 160 19.29 -33.50 10.79
N THR A 161 18.78 -32.90 9.71
CA THR A 161 17.51 -32.15 9.71
C THR A 161 16.35 -33.07 10.08
N VAL A 162 16.26 -34.25 9.46
CA VAL A 162 15.24 -35.25 9.81
C VAL A 162 15.34 -35.68 11.26
N LEU A 163 16.55 -35.86 11.80
CA LEU A 163 16.75 -36.19 13.21
C LEU A 163 16.25 -35.08 14.14
N ILE A 164 16.52 -33.80 13.82
CA ILE A 164 15.95 -32.65 14.55
C ILE A 164 14.42 -32.73 14.56
N LEU A 165 13.80 -33.03 13.42
CA LEU A 165 12.34 -33.14 13.31
C LEU A 165 11.78 -34.35 14.07
N LYS A 166 12.47 -35.50 14.05
CA LYS A 166 12.13 -36.66 14.88
C LYS A 166 12.20 -36.33 16.37
N CYS A 167 13.16 -35.52 16.80
CA CYS A 167 13.23 -35.06 18.19
C CYS A 167 11.99 -34.25 18.59
N ILE A 168 11.48 -33.39 17.69
CA ILE A 168 10.25 -32.61 17.92
C ILE A 168 9.01 -33.52 17.94
N ARG A 169 8.97 -34.54 17.07
CA ARG A 169 7.86 -35.49 16.98
C ARG A 169 7.71 -36.36 18.21
N HIS A 170 8.82 -36.92 18.70
CA HIS A 170 8.82 -37.99 19.70
C HIS A 170 9.02 -37.49 21.14
N VAL A 171 9.52 -36.27 21.35
CA VAL A 171 9.71 -35.71 22.69
C VAL A 171 8.57 -34.76 23.05
N SER A 172 7.76 -35.15 24.05
CA SER A 172 6.58 -34.39 24.49
C SER A 172 6.90 -33.01 25.07
N SER A 173 8.05 -32.84 25.74
CA SER A 173 8.49 -31.56 26.31
C SER A 173 9.68 -30.98 25.53
N CYS A 174 9.43 -30.51 24.30
CA CYS A 174 10.46 -29.97 23.40
C CYS A 174 10.37 -28.44 23.17
N ASP A 175 9.55 -27.70 23.92
CA ASP A 175 9.36 -26.24 23.70
C ASP A 175 10.64 -25.42 23.81
N ALA A 176 11.49 -25.73 24.80
CA ALA A 176 12.78 -25.06 24.96
C ALA A 176 13.71 -25.33 23.75
N PHE A 177 13.62 -26.53 23.18
CA PHE A 177 14.37 -26.92 21.99
C PHE A 177 13.84 -26.21 20.74
N ILE A 178 12.53 -26.21 20.52
CA ILE A 178 11.87 -25.46 19.43
C ILE A 178 12.25 -23.98 19.48
N ARG A 179 12.24 -23.37 20.67
CA ARG A 179 12.62 -21.95 20.85
C ARG A 179 14.07 -21.69 20.46
N LYS A 180 15.00 -22.61 20.78
CA LYS A 180 16.40 -22.53 20.32
C LYS A 180 16.48 -22.63 18.79
N LEU A 181 15.73 -23.53 18.16
CA LEU A 181 15.75 -23.74 16.72
C LEU A 181 15.21 -22.56 15.89
N LYS A 182 14.26 -21.79 16.43
CA LYS A 182 13.59 -20.69 15.71
C LYS A 182 14.55 -19.65 15.13
N GLY A 183 15.63 -19.32 15.83
CA GLY A 183 16.60 -18.31 15.39
C GLY A 183 17.83 -18.88 14.67
N LEU A 184 17.98 -20.20 14.61
CA LEU A 184 19.15 -20.84 14.03
C LEU A 184 18.96 -21.04 12.51
N LYS A 185 20.02 -20.81 11.75
CA LYS A 185 20.01 -20.98 10.28
C LYS A 185 20.26 -22.44 9.90
N TRP A 186 19.27 -23.32 10.11
CA TRP A 186 19.40 -24.77 9.86
C TRP A 186 18.49 -25.29 8.75
N VAL A 187 17.58 -24.47 8.21
CA VAL A 187 16.73 -24.89 7.08
C VAL A 187 17.45 -24.55 5.78
N LYS A 188 17.73 -25.55 4.94
CA LYS A 188 18.28 -25.35 3.60
C LYS A 188 17.18 -24.85 2.68
N THR A 189 17.44 -23.70 2.06
CA THR A 189 16.54 -23.04 1.12
C THR A 189 17.21 -22.79 -0.22
N SER A 190 16.44 -22.31 -1.20
CA SER A 190 16.91 -21.82 -2.50
C SER A 190 18.01 -20.77 -2.39
N VAL A 191 18.07 -20.01 -1.30
CA VAL A 191 19.07 -18.94 -1.04
C VAL A 191 20.04 -19.27 0.09
N GLY A 192 20.29 -20.56 0.31
CA GLY A 192 21.21 -21.06 1.35
C GLY A 192 20.51 -21.42 2.65
N PHE A 193 21.26 -21.50 3.75
CA PHE A 193 20.71 -21.86 5.06
C PHE A 193 20.07 -20.65 5.75
N ARG A 194 18.81 -20.79 6.17
CA ARG A 194 17.99 -19.75 6.77
C ARG A 194 17.28 -20.22 8.03
N ALA A 195 16.82 -19.27 8.82
CA ALA A 195 16.01 -19.57 9.99
C ALA A 195 14.60 -20.02 9.55
N PRO A 196 13.95 -20.93 10.29
CA PRO A 196 12.61 -21.42 9.91
C PRO A 196 11.59 -20.29 9.75
N ASN A 197 11.58 -19.31 10.67
CA ASN A 197 10.65 -18.17 10.64
C ASN A 197 10.84 -17.20 9.46
N GLU A 198 11.95 -17.31 8.74
CA GLU A 198 12.21 -16.57 7.51
C GLU A 198 11.90 -17.42 6.27
N SER A 199 11.67 -18.72 6.42
CA SER A 199 11.67 -19.70 5.32
C SER A 199 10.26 -20.21 5.00
N PHE A 200 10.04 -20.57 3.74
CA PHE A 200 8.72 -20.96 3.21
C PHE A 200 8.72 -22.41 2.74
N LEU A 201 7.69 -23.17 3.15
CA LEU A 201 7.37 -24.46 2.56
C LEU A 201 6.42 -24.25 1.38
N VAL A 202 6.77 -24.77 0.19
CA VAL A 202 5.92 -24.62 -1.00
C VAL A 202 4.55 -25.28 -0.77
N ASP A 203 3.49 -24.52 -1.01
CA ASP A 203 2.12 -25.02 -1.16
C ASP A 203 1.59 -24.58 -2.54
N PRO A 204 1.13 -25.50 -3.40
CA PRO A 204 0.64 -25.16 -4.74
C PRO A 204 -0.49 -24.12 -4.77
N ARG A 205 -1.26 -23.99 -3.67
CA ARG A 205 -2.37 -23.04 -3.57
C ARG A 205 -1.92 -21.58 -3.56
N TRP A 206 -0.69 -21.31 -3.13
CA TRP A 206 -0.17 -19.94 -3.03
C TRP A 206 1.28 -19.81 -3.45
N GLU A 207 1.80 -20.80 -4.18
CA GLU A 207 3.16 -20.80 -4.74
C GLU A 207 3.47 -19.54 -5.56
N CYS A 208 2.48 -18.92 -6.20
CA CYS A 208 2.70 -17.69 -6.94
C CYS A 208 3.27 -16.55 -6.06
N LEU A 209 2.96 -16.51 -4.76
CA LEU A 209 3.50 -15.51 -3.83
C LEU A 209 5.02 -15.63 -3.68
N LEU A 210 5.53 -16.86 -3.75
CA LEU A 210 6.95 -17.15 -3.61
C LEU A 210 7.76 -16.75 -4.85
N LYS A 211 7.08 -16.53 -5.98
CA LYS A 211 7.68 -16.13 -7.26
C LYS A 211 7.63 -14.63 -7.52
N VAL A 212 7.02 -13.87 -6.62
CA VAL A 212 6.87 -12.41 -6.75
C VAL A 212 8.21 -11.69 -6.65
N PHE A 213 9.00 -12.07 -5.65
CA PHE A 213 10.28 -11.45 -5.35
C PHE A 213 11.40 -12.44 -5.55
N ASP A 214 12.49 -11.98 -6.15
CA ASP A 214 13.72 -12.76 -6.19
C ASP A 214 14.28 -12.89 -4.78
N GLY A 215 14.84 -14.08 -4.50
CA GLY A 215 15.51 -14.34 -3.24
C GLY A 215 14.59 -14.76 -2.07
N VAL A 216 13.31 -15.04 -2.31
CA VAL A 216 12.43 -15.63 -1.30
C VAL A 216 12.97 -17.02 -0.88
N PRO A 217 13.23 -17.25 0.42
CA PRO A 217 13.87 -18.46 0.93
C PRO A 217 12.89 -19.64 1.00
N VAL A 218 12.78 -20.35 -0.11
CA VAL A 218 11.92 -21.54 -0.24
C VAL A 218 12.69 -22.80 0.11
N VAL A 219 12.10 -23.71 0.90
CA VAL A 219 12.70 -25.01 1.28
C VAL A 219 13.22 -25.75 0.03
N ASP A 220 14.47 -26.19 0.10
CA ASP A 220 15.17 -26.83 -1.00
C ASP A 220 14.85 -28.34 -1.06
N PHE A 221 13.82 -28.69 -1.82
CA PHE A 221 13.45 -30.09 -2.05
C PHE A 221 14.52 -30.88 -2.83
N ARG A 222 15.45 -30.23 -3.54
CA ARG A 222 16.58 -30.95 -4.19
C ARG A 222 17.59 -31.42 -3.16
N PHE A 223 17.78 -30.63 -2.10
CA PHE A 223 18.62 -31.01 -0.97
C PHE A 223 17.97 -32.07 -0.08
N TYR A 224 16.69 -31.90 0.26
CA TYR A 224 16.02 -32.80 1.21
C TYR A 224 15.40 -34.06 0.58
N GLY A 225 15.06 -34.01 -0.70
CA GLY A 225 14.27 -35.06 -1.36
C GLY A 225 12.92 -35.29 -0.68
N SER A 226 12.45 -36.53 -0.71
CA SER A 226 11.19 -36.96 -0.07
C SER A 226 11.28 -37.07 1.46
N LYS A 227 12.48 -36.94 2.05
CA LYS A 227 12.71 -37.20 3.49
C LYS A 227 12.05 -36.16 4.41
N ILE A 228 11.86 -34.94 3.93
CA ILE A 228 11.31 -33.83 4.73
C ILE A 228 9.77 -33.76 4.70
N SER A 229 9.14 -34.29 3.65
CA SER A 229 7.69 -34.22 3.42
C SER A 229 6.84 -34.75 4.58
N PRO A 230 7.22 -35.85 5.29
CA PRO A 230 6.43 -36.36 6.41
C PRO A 230 6.37 -35.44 7.63
N TYR A 231 7.21 -34.40 7.70
CA TYR A 231 7.45 -33.60 8.91
C TYR A 231 6.86 -32.19 8.87
N LYS A 232 5.77 -32.00 8.11
CA LYS A 232 5.14 -30.68 7.92
C LYS A 232 4.73 -30.03 9.25
N GLU A 233 4.16 -30.80 10.17
CA GLU A 233 3.70 -30.30 11.47
C GLU A 233 4.87 -29.87 12.37
N GLU A 234 5.95 -30.64 12.38
CA GLU A 234 7.16 -30.30 13.16
C GLU A 234 7.83 -29.05 12.61
N LEU A 235 7.91 -28.92 11.30
CA LEU A 235 8.43 -27.73 10.64
C LEU A 235 7.59 -26.50 11.00
N GLU A 236 6.25 -26.61 10.99
CA GLU A 236 5.36 -25.52 11.39
C GLU A 236 5.60 -25.12 12.87
N LYS A 237 5.80 -26.07 13.78
CA LYS A 237 6.16 -25.79 15.19
C LYS A 237 7.45 -24.98 15.31
N THR A 238 8.42 -25.21 14.41
CA THR A 238 9.68 -24.43 14.37
C THR A 238 9.51 -23.01 13.86
N GLY A 239 8.31 -22.63 13.39
CA GLY A 239 8.02 -21.33 12.82
C GLY A 239 8.16 -21.27 11.30
N LEU A 240 8.38 -22.41 10.62
CA LEU A 240 8.39 -22.45 9.16
C LEU A 240 7.06 -21.95 8.60
N ILE A 241 7.11 -21.10 7.57
CA ILE A 241 5.91 -20.54 6.95
C ILE A 241 5.30 -21.61 6.03
N THR A 242 4.19 -22.19 6.47
CA THR A 242 3.49 -23.28 5.76
C THR A 242 2.05 -22.93 5.33
N LYS A 243 1.53 -21.79 5.78
CA LYS A 243 0.13 -21.35 5.60
C LYS A 243 0.06 -20.01 4.87
N LEU A 244 -1.05 -19.79 4.16
CA LEU A 244 -1.27 -18.59 3.35
C LEU A 244 -1.23 -17.31 4.19
N GLU A 245 -1.81 -17.30 5.38
CA GLU A 245 -1.90 -16.11 6.23
C GLU A 245 -0.51 -15.66 6.68
N ALA A 246 0.33 -16.61 7.11
CA ALA A 246 1.72 -16.36 7.48
C ALA A 246 2.57 -15.95 6.26
N ALA A 247 2.32 -16.57 5.09
CA ALA A 247 3.01 -16.23 3.85
C ALA A 247 2.65 -14.82 3.37
N SER A 248 1.35 -14.48 3.36
CA SER A 248 0.80 -13.16 3.07
C SER A 248 1.51 -12.10 3.92
N LYS A 249 1.54 -12.28 5.25
CA LYS A 249 2.22 -11.37 6.17
C LYS A 249 3.73 -11.21 5.90
N ALA A 250 4.44 -12.30 5.61
CA ALA A 250 5.88 -12.23 5.35
C ALA A 250 6.20 -11.55 4.01
N ILE A 251 5.42 -11.83 2.96
CA ILE A 251 5.56 -11.19 1.64
C ILE A 251 5.13 -9.72 1.70
N SER A 252 4.11 -9.37 2.49
CA SER A 252 3.75 -7.96 2.78
C SER A 252 4.94 -7.18 3.32
N HIS A 253 5.65 -7.75 4.30
CA HIS A 253 6.79 -7.07 4.90
C HIS A 253 7.93 -6.85 3.89
N LEU A 254 8.19 -7.83 3.02
CA LEU A 254 9.16 -7.68 1.94
C LEU A 254 8.73 -6.60 0.93
N PHE A 255 7.45 -6.59 0.56
CA PHE A 255 6.88 -5.58 -0.32
C PHE A 255 7.03 -4.17 0.26
N GLU A 256 6.64 -3.97 1.53
CA GLU A 256 6.78 -2.68 2.23
C GLU A 256 8.24 -2.21 2.26
N GLN A 257 9.18 -3.11 2.57
CA GLN A 257 10.61 -2.78 2.55
C GLN A 257 11.09 -2.34 1.15
N MET A 258 10.63 -3.01 0.08
CA MET A 258 10.99 -2.62 -1.28
C MET A 258 10.39 -1.28 -1.69
N VAL A 259 9.15 -0.99 -1.28
CA VAL A 259 8.50 0.30 -1.52
C VAL A 259 9.24 1.42 -0.77
N LEU A 260 9.56 1.22 0.51
CA LEU A 260 10.30 2.19 1.33
C LEU A 260 11.68 2.52 0.74
N ASN A 261 12.36 1.51 0.19
CA ASN A 261 13.68 1.67 -0.43
C ASN A 261 13.63 2.11 -1.90
N SER A 262 12.43 2.35 -2.46
CA SER A 262 12.24 2.67 -3.88
C SER A 262 12.90 1.66 -4.84
N SER A 263 12.93 0.38 -4.44
CA SER A 263 13.64 -0.70 -5.13
C SER A 263 12.72 -1.73 -5.78
N LEU A 264 11.41 -1.47 -5.82
CA LEU A 264 10.41 -2.41 -6.35
C LEU A 264 10.57 -2.57 -7.88
N PRO A 265 10.98 -3.76 -8.38
CA PRO A 265 11.19 -3.96 -9.80
C PRO A 265 9.87 -4.10 -10.57
N LYS A 266 9.87 -3.67 -11.83
CA LYS A 266 8.75 -3.88 -12.79
C LYS A 266 8.28 -5.35 -12.81
N ALA A 267 9.22 -6.30 -12.90
CA ALA A 267 8.89 -7.72 -12.97
C ALA A 267 8.13 -8.20 -11.72
N SER A 268 8.50 -7.72 -10.53
CA SER A 268 7.80 -8.04 -9.28
C SER A 268 6.40 -7.44 -9.22
N VAL A 269 6.20 -6.23 -9.75
CA VAL A 269 4.86 -5.62 -9.85
C VAL A 269 3.94 -6.47 -10.74
N LEU A 270 4.42 -6.87 -11.91
CA LEU A 270 3.63 -7.70 -12.82
C LEU A 270 3.37 -9.09 -12.22
N ALA A 271 4.36 -9.68 -11.54
CA ALA A 271 4.20 -10.94 -10.81
C ALA A 271 3.20 -10.83 -9.63
N LEU A 272 3.17 -9.69 -8.91
CA LEU A 272 2.17 -9.41 -7.87
C LEU A 272 0.75 -9.42 -8.45
N LEU A 273 0.54 -8.71 -9.56
CA LEU A 273 -0.77 -8.63 -10.22
C LEU A 273 -1.20 -9.99 -10.77
N ALA A 274 -0.28 -10.74 -11.38
CA ALA A 274 -0.51 -12.10 -11.84
C ALA A 274 -0.88 -13.05 -10.69
N CYS A 275 -0.14 -12.97 -9.58
CA CYS A 275 -0.42 -13.78 -8.41
C CYS A 275 -1.75 -13.41 -7.76
N TYR A 276 -2.09 -12.12 -7.68
CA TYR A 276 -3.39 -11.66 -7.19
C TYR A 276 -4.54 -12.22 -8.03
N ARG A 277 -4.44 -12.15 -9.37
CA ARG A 277 -5.40 -12.76 -10.29
C ARG A 277 -5.58 -14.26 -9.98
N GLN A 278 -4.49 -15.00 -9.92
CA GLN A 278 -4.50 -16.44 -9.64
C GLN A 278 -5.17 -16.76 -8.29
N LEU A 279 -4.72 -16.12 -7.22
CA LEU A 279 -5.24 -16.34 -5.87
C LEU A 279 -6.73 -15.99 -5.75
N LYS A 280 -7.15 -14.91 -6.40
CA LYS A 280 -8.56 -14.51 -6.44
C LYS A 280 -9.43 -15.59 -7.12
N THR A 281 -8.97 -16.16 -8.24
CA THR A 281 -9.72 -17.24 -8.92
C THR A 281 -9.83 -18.51 -8.08
N GLN A 282 -8.89 -18.74 -7.17
CA GLN A 282 -8.87 -19.90 -6.28
C GLN A 282 -9.58 -19.66 -4.93
N GLY A 283 -10.10 -18.46 -4.68
CA GLY A 283 -10.72 -18.09 -3.40
C GLY A 283 -9.74 -17.94 -2.24
N ALA A 284 -8.44 -17.80 -2.52
CA ALA A 284 -7.35 -17.81 -1.54
C ALA A 284 -6.74 -16.41 -1.37
N LEU A 285 -7.47 -15.51 -0.72
CA LEU A 285 -7.12 -14.08 -0.69
C LEU A 285 -5.97 -13.77 0.32
N PRO A 286 -4.82 -13.20 -0.11
CA PRO A 286 -3.74 -12.81 0.81
C PRO A 286 -4.05 -11.44 1.44
N VAL A 287 -4.84 -11.44 2.52
CA VAL A 287 -5.45 -10.23 3.11
C VAL A 287 -4.42 -9.15 3.46
N GLU A 288 -3.35 -9.51 4.16
CA GLU A 288 -2.29 -8.57 4.57
C GLU A 288 -1.58 -7.99 3.36
N LEU A 289 -1.24 -8.80 2.35
CA LEU A 289 -0.57 -8.32 1.15
C LEU A 289 -1.45 -7.35 0.38
N LEU A 290 -2.74 -7.66 0.27
CA LEU A 290 -3.70 -6.76 -0.39
C LEU A 290 -3.87 -5.46 0.35
N SER A 291 -3.93 -5.48 1.69
CA SER A 291 -3.97 -4.27 2.49
C SER A 291 -2.75 -3.38 2.18
N CYS A 292 -1.55 -3.95 2.10
CA CYS A 292 -0.35 -3.20 1.73
C CYS A 292 -0.46 -2.66 0.29
N MET A 293 -0.84 -3.50 -0.68
CA MET A 293 -1.01 -3.08 -2.08
C MET A 293 -2.04 -1.95 -2.24
N LEU A 294 -3.11 -1.93 -1.45
CA LEU A 294 -4.15 -0.89 -1.52
C LEU A 294 -3.68 0.47 -0.99
N ASN A 295 -2.79 0.48 0.02
CA ASN A 295 -2.47 1.67 0.79
C ASN A 295 -1.09 2.25 0.46
N GLU A 296 -0.12 1.41 0.11
CA GLU A 296 1.25 1.83 -0.15
C GLU A 296 1.38 2.58 -1.48
N LYS A 297 2.38 3.47 -1.56
CA LYS A 297 2.66 4.27 -2.77
C LYS A 297 3.67 3.56 -3.67
N TRP A 298 3.22 2.56 -4.41
CA TRP A 298 4.10 1.71 -5.24
C TRP A 298 3.91 1.88 -6.74
N LEU A 299 2.83 2.53 -7.20
CA LEU A 299 2.61 2.79 -8.62
C LEU A 299 3.37 4.04 -9.06
N CYS A 300 4.29 3.88 -10.00
CA CYS A 300 4.92 5.03 -10.65
C CYS A 300 3.90 5.71 -11.56
N THR A 301 3.72 7.03 -11.39
CA THR A 301 2.84 7.84 -12.24
C THR A 301 3.58 9.07 -12.76
N SER A 302 2.99 9.74 -13.75
CA SER A 302 3.43 11.06 -14.22
C SER A 302 3.55 12.13 -13.11
N LEU A 303 2.92 11.91 -11.95
CA LEU A 303 2.97 12.79 -10.78
C LEU A 303 3.69 12.14 -9.58
N GLY A 304 4.61 11.22 -9.84
CA GLY A 304 5.40 10.49 -8.83
C GLY A 304 4.73 9.21 -8.35
N PHE A 305 5.29 8.59 -7.30
CA PHE A 305 4.74 7.36 -6.72
C PHE A 305 3.40 7.60 -6.00
N ARG A 306 2.39 6.80 -6.33
CA ARG A 306 1.02 6.91 -5.82
C ARG A 306 0.50 5.56 -5.33
N SER A 307 -0.48 5.62 -4.43
CA SER A 307 -1.28 4.44 -4.09
C SER A 307 -2.26 4.15 -5.23
N PRO A 308 -2.76 2.92 -5.39
CA PRO A 308 -3.74 2.57 -6.42
C PRO A 308 -4.94 3.51 -6.48
N LYS A 309 -5.51 3.87 -5.32
CA LYS A 309 -6.65 4.81 -5.26
C LYS A 309 -6.32 6.22 -5.75
N ASP A 310 -5.05 6.58 -5.91
CA ASP A 310 -4.58 7.90 -6.36
C ASP A 310 -3.93 7.84 -7.75
N ALA A 311 -4.15 6.75 -8.50
CA ALA A 311 -3.58 6.52 -9.83
C ALA A 311 -4.65 6.30 -10.90
N ILE A 312 -4.30 6.61 -12.15
CA ILE A 312 -5.16 6.45 -13.32
C ILE A 312 -4.47 5.51 -14.32
N LEU A 313 -5.19 4.50 -14.79
CA LEU A 313 -4.77 3.74 -15.97
C LEU A 313 -5.19 4.51 -17.23
N PHE A 314 -4.22 4.97 -18.01
CA PHE A 314 -4.48 5.75 -19.21
C PHE A 314 -5.28 4.94 -20.25
N ASN A 315 -6.19 5.63 -20.94
CA ASN A 315 -6.90 5.10 -22.10
C ASN A 315 -7.23 6.29 -23.05
N ALA A 316 -7.74 6.01 -24.25
CA ALA A 316 -7.99 7.05 -25.26
C ALA A 316 -8.98 8.15 -24.81
N GLU A 317 -9.92 7.85 -23.91
CA GLU A 317 -10.89 8.82 -23.39
C GLU A 317 -10.24 9.92 -22.53
N TRP A 318 -9.10 9.60 -21.91
CA TRP A 318 -8.35 10.53 -21.07
C TRP A 318 -7.55 11.57 -21.86
N LYS A 319 -7.30 11.33 -23.15
CA LYS A 319 -6.47 12.18 -24.01
C LYS A 319 -6.95 13.63 -24.05
N SER A 320 -8.27 13.86 -24.05
CA SER A 320 -8.82 15.21 -24.05
C SER A 320 -8.56 15.91 -22.72
N LEU A 321 -8.70 15.20 -21.60
CA LEU A 321 -8.56 15.75 -20.25
C LEU A 321 -7.11 15.96 -19.83
N SER A 322 -6.16 15.17 -20.36
CA SER A 322 -4.73 15.33 -20.06
C SER A 322 -4.16 16.68 -20.50
N SER A 323 -4.84 17.40 -21.41
CA SER A 323 -4.44 18.74 -21.85
C SER A 323 -4.85 19.86 -20.88
N VAL A 324 -5.80 19.60 -19.98
CA VAL A 324 -6.41 20.61 -19.09
C VAL A 324 -6.31 20.25 -17.61
N ALA A 325 -5.75 19.09 -17.29
CA ALA A 325 -5.53 18.64 -15.93
C ALA A 325 -4.24 17.84 -15.82
N ASN A 326 -3.52 18.07 -14.71
CA ASN A 326 -2.38 17.26 -14.30
C ASN A 326 -2.93 15.97 -13.69
N LEU A 327 -2.90 14.89 -14.47
CA LEU A 327 -3.50 13.60 -14.11
C LEU A 327 -2.41 12.56 -13.80
N PRO A 328 -2.52 11.80 -12.69
CA PRO A 328 -1.53 10.79 -12.29
C PRO A 328 -1.68 9.51 -13.09
N PHE A 329 -1.33 9.55 -14.38
CA PHE A 329 -1.32 8.36 -15.22
C PHE A 329 -0.18 7.43 -14.80
N ILE A 330 -0.49 6.15 -14.63
CA ILE A 330 0.50 5.10 -14.45
C ILE A 330 1.49 5.17 -15.62
N ASP A 331 2.79 5.16 -15.30
CA ASP A 331 3.85 5.11 -16.33
C ASP A 331 3.82 3.73 -16.99
N ASP A 332 3.27 3.67 -18.21
CA ASP A 332 3.21 2.48 -19.05
C ASP A 332 4.32 2.46 -20.13
N GLY A 333 5.33 3.33 -19.98
CA GLY A 333 6.53 3.34 -20.80
C GLY A 333 7.55 2.28 -20.38
N ASP A 334 8.68 2.26 -21.09
CA ASP A 334 9.82 1.38 -20.83
C ASP A 334 10.88 2.02 -19.92
N SER A 335 10.48 3.00 -19.11
CA SER A 335 11.38 3.63 -18.13
C SER A 335 11.77 2.63 -17.03
N ASN A 336 12.81 2.94 -16.23
CA ASN A 336 13.23 2.08 -15.11
C ASN A 336 12.10 1.78 -14.10
N HIS A 337 11.09 2.65 -14.02
CA HIS A 337 9.93 2.50 -13.13
C HIS A 337 8.62 2.29 -13.90
N GLY A 338 8.69 2.29 -15.24
CA GLY A 338 7.55 2.09 -16.12
C GLY A 338 7.11 0.63 -16.13
N LEU A 339 5.81 0.41 -16.18
CA LEU A 339 5.20 -0.92 -16.15
C LEU A 339 4.98 -1.52 -17.53
N SER A 340 5.44 -0.84 -18.59
CA SER A 340 5.17 -1.13 -20.00
C SER A 340 3.70 -1.31 -20.35
N LYS A 341 3.41 -1.57 -21.62
CA LYS A 341 2.05 -1.84 -22.08
C LYS A 341 1.41 -3.10 -21.47
N GLU A 342 2.20 -4.00 -20.87
CA GLU A 342 1.70 -5.18 -20.17
C GLU A 342 0.75 -4.84 -19.01
N ILE A 343 0.90 -3.66 -18.39
CA ILE A 343 0.06 -3.22 -17.27
C ILE A 343 -1.42 -3.14 -17.65
N HIS A 344 -1.73 -2.83 -18.92
CA HIS A 344 -3.10 -2.79 -19.43
C HIS A 344 -3.77 -4.17 -19.44
N GLY A 345 -2.99 -5.24 -19.48
CA GLY A 345 -3.47 -6.61 -19.33
C GLY A 345 -3.99 -6.92 -17.93
N TYR A 346 -3.74 -6.06 -16.94
CA TYR A 346 -4.19 -6.18 -15.55
C TYR A 346 -5.25 -5.14 -15.14
N LYS A 347 -6.00 -4.61 -16.12
CA LYS A 347 -7.03 -3.57 -15.89
C LYS A 347 -8.01 -3.92 -14.78
N ASP A 348 -8.49 -5.17 -14.74
CA ASP A 348 -9.49 -5.60 -13.76
C ASP A 348 -8.90 -5.69 -12.35
N GLU A 349 -7.68 -6.23 -12.22
CA GLU A 349 -6.93 -6.27 -10.96
C GLU A 349 -6.66 -4.86 -10.43
N LEU A 350 -6.19 -3.96 -11.30
CA LEU A 350 -5.93 -2.57 -10.94
C LEU A 350 -7.21 -1.85 -10.52
N LYS A 351 -8.32 -2.08 -11.21
CA LYS A 351 -9.64 -1.52 -10.85
C LYS A 351 -10.08 -1.99 -9.46
N LEU A 352 -9.86 -3.26 -9.13
CA LEU A 352 -10.16 -3.82 -7.80
C LEU A 352 -9.26 -3.23 -6.70
N LEU A 353 -8.00 -2.93 -7.03
CA LEU A 353 -7.08 -2.23 -6.14
C LEU A 353 -7.42 -0.74 -5.98
N GLY A 354 -8.37 -0.20 -6.76
CA GLY A 354 -8.82 1.19 -6.67
C GLY A 354 -8.24 2.14 -7.72
N VAL A 355 -7.45 1.63 -8.68
CA VAL A 355 -7.00 2.41 -9.83
C VAL A 355 -8.19 2.85 -10.67
N THR A 356 -8.20 4.12 -11.03
CA THR A 356 -9.27 4.67 -11.87
C THR A 356 -8.98 4.34 -13.33
N THR A 357 -9.86 3.58 -13.96
CA THR A 357 -9.69 3.10 -15.35
C THR A 357 -10.65 3.77 -16.33
N GLU A 358 -11.63 4.52 -15.85
CA GLU A 358 -12.71 5.14 -16.62
C GLU A 358 -12.86 6.62 -16.23
N VAL A 359 -13.06 7.50 -17.23
CA VAL A 359 -13.17 8.96 -17.01
C VAL A 359 -14.32 9.32 -16.07
N LYS A 360 -15.45 8.61 -16.16
CA LYS A 360 -16.64 8.87 -15.33
C LYS A 360 -16.39 8.74 -13.83
N ALA A 361 -15.49 7.83 -13.43
CA ALA A 361 -15.09 7.65 -12.03
C ALA A 361 -13.95 8.59 -11.61
N GLY A 362 -13.44 9.38 -12.56
CA GLY A 362 -12.22 10.15 -12.44
C GLY A 362 -12.39 11.65 -12.22
N ALA A 363 -13.64 12.13 -12.08
CA ALA A 363 -13.95 13.54 -11.88
C ALA A 363 -13.07 14.20 -10.80
N ARG A 364 -12.85 13.50 -9.66
CA ARG A 364 -11.99 13.99 -8.57
C ARG A 364 -10.56 14.33 -9.01
N PHE A 365 -9.97 13.59 -9.94
CA PHE A 365 -8.62 13.87 -10.43
C PHE A 365 -8.58 15.09 -11.32
N VAL A 366 -9.58 15.25 -12.19
CA VAL A 366 -9.71 16.40 -13.09
C VAL A 366 -9.91 17.68 -12.28
N ILE A 367 -10.84 17.67 -11.32
CA ILE A 367 -11.18 18.85 -10.51
C ILE A 367 -10.00 19.25 -9.61
N ASN A 368 -9.33 18.30 -8.95
CA ASN A 368 -8.17 18.60 -8.10
C ASN A 368 -6.92 18.96 -8.91
N GLY A 369 -6.74 18.35 -10.08
CA GLY A 369 -5.58 18.52 -10.94
C GLY A 369 -5.72 19.62 -12.00
N ILE A 370 -6.79 20.43 -11.96
CA ILE A 370 -7.10 21.38 -13.02
C ILE A 370 -5.93 22.33 -13.31
N ASN A 371 -5.57 22.42 -14.58
CA ASN A 371 -4.48 23.21 -15.11
C ASN A 371 -4.79 23.58 -16.58
N ILE A 372 -5.65 24.59 -16.76
CA ILE A 372 -6.09 25.01 -18.08
C ILE A 372 -4.95 25.74 -18.81
N PRO A 373 -4.66 25.40 -20.07
CA PRO A 373 -3.69 26.13 -20.88
C PRO A 373 -4.02 27.63 -20.96
N LYS A 374 -3.00 28.49 -20.89
CA LYS A 374 -3.18 29.95 -21.03
C LYS A 374 -3.59 30.34 -22.44
N ASP A 375 -3.14 29.60 -23.45
CA ASP A 375 -3.54 29.81 -24.84
C ASP A 375 -4.82 29.00 -25.14
N PRO A 376 -5.95 29.68 -25.41
CA PRO A 376 -7.22 29.02 -25.68
C PRO A 376 -7.26 28.23 -27.00
N LEU A 377 -6.30 28.44 -27.91
CA LEU A 377 -6.25 27.69 -29.17
C LEU A 377 -5.98 26.19 -28.96
N HIS A 378 -5.47 25.80 -27.79
CA HIS A 378 -5.32 24.40 -27.40
C HIS A 378 -6.62 23.75 -26.91
N MET A 379 -7.70 24.52 -26.73
CA MET A 379 -8.99 24.04 -26.25
C MET A 379 -9.87 23.56 -27.39
N SER A 380 -9.90 22.25 -27.62
CA SER A 380 -10.85 21.63 -28.55
C SER A 380 -12.26 21.57 -27.94
N ALA A 381 -13.29 21.50 -28.80
CA ALA A 381 -14.67 21.26 -28.36
C ALA A 381 -14.78 19.98 -27.49
N ALA A 382 -14.12 18.89 -27.92
CA ALA A 382 -14.10 17.64 -27.18
C ALA A 382 -13.47 17.76 -25.79
N THR A 383 -12.40 18.55 -25.64
CA THR A 383 -11.75 18.84 -24.36
C THR A 383 -12.70 19.55 -23.40
N VAL A 384 -13.37 20.59 -23.88
CA VAL A 384 -14.34 21.36 -23.08
C VAL A 384 -15.51 20.49 -22.64
N LEU A 385 -16.11 19.73 -23.57
CA LEU A 385 -17.22 18.85 -23.24
C LEU A 385 -16.82 17.78 -22.22
N SER A 386 -15.64 17.17 -22.36
CA SER A 386 -15.12 16.21 -21.37
C SER A 386 -14.87 16.84 -19.99
N LEU A 387 -14.39 18.08 -19.94
CA LEU A 387 -14.22 18.83 -18.69
C LEU A 387 -15.59 19.10 -18.04
N LEU A 388 -16.58 19.55 -18.82
CA LEU A 388 -17.94 19.79 -18.33
C LEU A 388 -18.61 18.50 -17.82
N ARG A 389 -18.42 17.37 -18.50
CA ARG A 389 -18.86 16.05 -18.00
C ARG A 389 -18.23 15.72 -16.64
N SER A 390 -16.94 16.00 -16.45
CA SER A 390 -16.26 15.78 -15.17
C SER A 390 -16.80 16.70 -14.07
N ILE A 391 -17.10 17.96 -14.39
CA ILE A 391 -17.74 18.91 -13.46
C ILE A 391 -19.14 18.44 -13.08
N GLN A 392 -19.94 18.03 -14.06
CA GLN A 392 -21.29 17.52 -13.81
C GLN A 392 -21.26 16.24 -12.94
N SER A 393 -20.34 15.32 -13.24
CA SER A 393 -20.14 14.12 -12.41
C SER A 393 -19.68 14.47 -10.99
N TRP A 394 -18.86 15.51 -10.81
CA TRP A 394 -18.47 15.99 -9.49
C TRP A 394 -19.69 16.52 -8.72
N LEU A 395 -20.51 17.37 -9.34
CA LEU A 395 -21.72 17.94 -8.73
C LEU A 395 -22.75 16.88 -8.33
N GLY A 396 -22.82 15.76 -9.06
CA GLY A 396 -23.66 14.62 -8.68
C GLY A 396 -23.16 13.85 -7.44
N SER A 397 -21.89 14.02 -7.05
CA SER A 397 -21.24 13.26 -5.95
C SER A 397 -20.79 14.13 -4.77
N SER A 398 -20.62 15.44 -4.97
CA SER A 398 -20.13 16.40 -3.99
C SER A 398 -20.87 17.72 -4.15
N SER A 399 -21.15 18.39 -3.03
CA SER A 399 -21.86 19.68 -3.02
C SER A 399 -20.94 20.88 -3.28
N ASN A 400 -19.64 20.77 -3.01
CA ASN A 400 -18.71 21.89 -3.08
C ASN A 400 -17.45 21.57 -3.89
N PHE A 401 -16.90 22.58 -4.57
CA PHE A 401 -15.61 22.47 -5.24
C PHE A 401 -14.44 22.66 -4.26
N PRO A 402 -13.27 22.07 -4.56
CA PRO A 402 -12.04 22.35 -3.82
C PRO A 402 -11.67 23.83 -3.84
N LYS A 403 -11.01 24.30 -2.77
CA LYS A 403 -10.53 25.68 -2.67
C LYS A 403 -9.63 26.03 -3.86
N GLY A 404 -9.87 27.19 -4.47
CA GLY A 404 -9.10 27.67 -5.64
C GLY A 404 -9.50 27.05 -6.99
N PHE A 405 -10.39 26.04 -7.04
CA PHE A 405 -10.86 25.48 -8.30
C PHE A 405 -11.56 26.54 -9.18
N LEU A 406 -12.53 27.25 -8.61
CA LEU A 406 -13.28 28.29 -9.32
C LEU A 406 -12.38 29.46 -9.75
N GLU A 407 -11.38 29.83 -8.94
CA GLU A 407 -10.40 30.87 -9.29
C GLU A 407 -9.59 30.48 -10.52
N LYS A 408 -9.11 29.23 -10.61
CA LYS A 408 -8.38 28.73 -11.79
C LYS A 408 -9.25 28.67 -13.04
N ILE A 409 -10.50 28.21 -12.88
CA ILE A 409 -11.47 28.06 -13.98
C ILE A 409 -11.91 29.43 -14.52
N LYS A 410 -12.17 30.40 -13.64
CA LYS A 410 -12.58 31.76 -13.99
C LYS A 410 -11.42 32.65 -14.43
N GLY A 411 -10.19 32.35 -13.98
CA GLY A 411 -9.00 33.12 -14.34
C GLY A 411 -8.50 32.90 -15.78
N CYS A 412 -9.08 31.97 -16.54
CA CYS A 412 -8.65 31.65 -17.90
C CYS A 412 -9.81 31.83 -18.89
N SER A 413 -9.53 32.44 -20.05
CA SER A 413 -10.51 32.59 -21.12
C SER A 413 -10.50 31.38 -22.04
N TRP A 414 -11.21 30.30 -21.67
CA TRP A 414 -11.17 29.02 -22.39
C TRP A 414 -12.50 28.60 -23.04
N LEU A 415 -13.60 29.31 -22.77
CA LEU A 415 -14.90 29.06 -23.41
C LEU A 415 -15.01 29.88 -24.69
N ARG A 416 -15.27 29.22 -25.82
CA ARG A 416 -15.51 29.85 -27.10
C ARG A 416 -16.91 30.44 -27.14
N THR A 417 -16.97 31.73 -27.42
CA THR A 417 -18.21 32.48 -27.63
C THR A 417 -18.23 33.07 -29.03
N LYS A 418 -19.35 33.65 -29.46
CA LYS A 418 -19.45 34.39 -30.73
C LYS A 418 -18.51 35.59 -30.82
N VAL A 419 -17.95 36.03 -29.70
CA VAL A 419 -17.08 37.22 -29.61
C VAL A 419 -15.64 36.86 -29.21
N GLY A 420 -15.25 35.60 -29.43
CA GLY A 420 -13.94 35.04 -29.10
C GLY A 420 -13.95 34.15 -27.85
N PHE A 421 -12.78 33.78 -27.36
CA PHE A 421 -12.65 33.03 -26.10
C PHE A 421 -12.85 33.94 -24.89
N ARG A 422 -13.62 33.48 -23.91
CA ARG A 422 -13.99 34.22 -22.68
C ARG A 422 -13.86 33.36 -21.45
N CYS A 423 -13.75 34.01 -20.30
CA CYS A 423 -13.85 33.34 -19.01
C CYS A 423 -15.30 32.87 -18.78
N PRO A 424 -15.52 31.82 -17.97
CA PRO A 424 -16.86 31.38 -17.59
C PRO A 424 -17.80 32.48 -17.09
N ASP A 425 -17.34 33.35 -16.21
CA ASP A 425 -18.09 34.49 -15.67
C ASP A 425 -18.28 35.66 -16.66
N GLU A 426 -17.68 35.56 -17.84
CA GLU A 426 -17.87 36.49 -18.96
C GLU A 426 -18.67 35.86 -20.12
N SER A 427 -19.25 34.67 -19.92
CA SER A 427 -19.94 33.90 -20.95
C SER A 427 -21.42 33.72 -20.62
N ILE A 428 -22.25 33.64 -21.66
CA ILE A 428 -23.70 33.43 -21.53
C ILE A 428 -24.11 32.19 -22.32
N LEU A 429 -24.92 31.31 -21.73
CA LEU A 429 -25.58 30.22 -22.47
C LEU A 429 -26.82 30.78 -23.18
N PHE A 430 -26.88 30.64 -24.50
CA PHE A 430 -28.01 31.13 -25.29
C PHE A 430 -29.25 30.23 -25.10
N ASP A 431 -30.40 30.84 -24.84
CA ASP A 431 -31.71 30.16 -24.83
C ASP A 431 -32.60 30.73 -25.95
N PRO A 432 -32.82 29.99 -27.05
CA PRO A 432 -33.65 30.43 -28.16
C PRO A 432 -35.11 30.69 -27.78
N LYS A 433 -35.62 30.07 -26.70
CA LYS A 433 -37.04 30.17 -26.31
C LYS A 433 -37.36 31.42 -25.51
N ASN A 434 -36.35 32.03 -24.88
CA ASN A 434 -36.51 33.13 -23.93
C ASN A 434 -35.67 34.37 -24.28
N SER A 435 -35.20 34.50 -25.53
CA SER A 435 -34.33 35.60 -25.95
C SER A 435 -35.00 36.56 -26.94
N SER A 436 -35.09 37.84 -26.58
CA SER A 436 -35.39 38.96 -27.48
C SER A 436 -34.16 39.42 -28.29
N ILE A 437 -33.03 38.73 -28.10
CA ILE A 437 -31.73 39.00 -28.70
C ILE A 437 -31.23 37.80 -29.51
N ARG A 438 -30.26 38.05 -30.39
CA ARG A 438 -29.61 37.02 -31.21
C ARG A 438 -28.28 36.59 -30.61
N ILE A 439 -27.80 35.43 -31.05
CA ILE A 439 -26.55 34.84 -30.58
C ILE A 439 -25.32 35.72 -30.90
N GLU A 440 -25.40 36.60 -31.91
CA GLU A 440 -24.32 37.55 -32.24
C GLU A 440 -24.32 38.82 -31.37
N ASP A 441 -25.35 39.05 -30.56
CA ASP A 441 -25.55 40.33 -29.87
C ASP A 441 -24.69 40.46 -28.60
N GLY A 442 -24.10 39.37 -28.12
CA GLY A 442 -23.34 39.32 -26.87
C GLY A 442 -22.36 38.14 -26.81
N PRO A 443 -21.70 37.93 -25.66
CA PRO A 443 -20.74 36.85 -25.46
C PRO A 443 -21.43 35.48 -25.24
N PHE A 444 -22.27 35.07 -26.20
CA PHE A 444 -22.96 33.80 -26.16
C PHE A 444 -22.03 32.66 -26.55
N ILE A 445 -22.10 31.55 -25.80
CA ILE A 445 -21.36 30.32 -26.08
C ILE A 445 -21.63 29.87 -27.52
N ASP A 446 -20.55 29.53 -28.23
CA ASP A 446 -20.61 29.16 -29.65
C ASP A 446 -21.11 27.72 -29.83
N GLU A 447 -22.44 27.55 -29.85
CA GLU A 447 -23.07 26.23 -30.04
C GLU A 447 -22.65 25.57 -31.36
N ALA A 448 -22.34 26.34 -32.41
CA ALA A 448 -21.85 25.78 -33.67
C ALA A 448 -20.47 25.11 -33.54
N PHE A 449 -19.67 25.53 -32.55
CA PHE A 449 -18.37 24.91 -32.26
C PHE A 449 -18.49 23.70 -31.32
N TYR A 450 -19.34 23.80 -30.29
CA TYR A 450 -19.49 22.74 -29.29
C TYR A 450 -20.52 21.67 -29.65
N GLY A 451 -21.42 21.96 -30.60
CA GLY A 451 -22.62 21.17 -30.86
C GLY A 451 -23.71 21.39 -29.80
N SER A 452 -24.91 20.89 -30.08
CA SER A 452 -26.08 21.06 -29.21
C SER A 452 -25.96 20.36 -27.86
N GLU A 453 -24.97 19.47 -27.68
CA GLU A 453 -24.68 18.81 -26.40
C GLU A 453 -24.34 19.84 -25.31
N ILE A 454 -23.76 20.99 -25.66
CA ILE A 454 -23.35 22.03 -24.69
C ILE A 454 -24.51 22.48 -23.79
N ALA A 455 -25.74 22.50 -24.31
CA ALA A 455 -26.94 22.88 -23.58
C ALA A 455 -27.29 21.89 -22.46
N SER A 456 -26.92 20.61 -22.58
CA SER A 456 -27.13 19.59 -21.55
C SER A 456 -26.27 19.79 -20.29
N PHE A 457 -25.20 20.60 -20.40
CA PHE A 457 -24.30 20.93 -19.29
C PHE A 457 -24.72 22.19 -18.53
N ARG A 458 -26.00 22.61 -18.63
CA ARG A 458 -26.52 23.83 -18.01
C ARG A 458 -26.10 23.98 -16.54
N ASP A 459 -26.29 22.95 -15.72
CA ASP A 459 -25.98 23.02 -14.29
C ASP A 459 -24.47 23.10 -14.04
N ALA A 460 -23.66 22.38 -14.82
CA ALA A 460 -22.20 22.45 -14.75
C ALA A 460 -21.67 23.83 -15.16
N LEU A 461 -22.23 24.41 -16.22
CA LEU A 461 -21.92 25.76 -16.70
C LEU A 461 -22.29 26.83 -15.65
N ALA A 462 -23.49 26.73 -15.06
CA ALA A 462 -23.91 27.61 -13.98
C ALA A 462 -22.96 27.54 -12.77
N ALA A 463 -22.56 26.32 -12.38
CA ALA A 463 -21.69 26.10 -11.23
C ALA A 463 -20.29 26.71 -11.40
N ILE A 464 -19.78 26.83 -12.63
CA ILE A 464 -18.50 27.49 -12.92
C ILE A 464 -18.63 29.00 -13.18
N GLY A 465 -19.85 29.55 -13.15
CA GLY A 465 -20.12 30.99 -13.25
C GLY A 465 -20.65 31.47 -14.60
N VAL A 466 -20.96 30.58 -15.55
CA VAL A 466 -21.62 30.97 -16.81
C VAL A 466 -23.03 31.44 -16.49
N SER A 467 -23.44 32.56 -17.11
CA SER A 467 -24.82 33.02 -17.00
C SER A 467 -25.72 32.13 -17.86
N VAL A 468 -26.45 31.20 -17.23
CA VAL A 468 -27.33 30.24 -17.92
C VAL A 468 -28.77 30.70 -18.07
N ASP A 469 -29.06 31.90 -17.59
CA ASP A 469 -30.29 32.62 -17.85
C ASP A 469 -29.93 33.91 -18.57
N VAL A 470 -30.41 34.01 -19.81
CA VAL A 470 -30.17 35.16 -20.67
C VAL A 470 -30.60 36.45 -19.97
N ARG A 471 -31.65 36.46 -19.14
CA ARG A 471 -32.06 37.68 -18.42
C ARG A 471 -31.03 38.13 -17.39
N HIS A 472 -30.35 37.20 -16.73
CA HIS A 472 -29.28 37.53 -15.78
C HIS A 472 -27.94 37.86 -16.46
N GLY A 473 -27.82 37.62 -17.78
CA GLY A 473 -26.66 37.97 -18.60
C GLY A 473 -26.63 39.42 -19.09
N HIS A 474 -27.61 40.26 -18.73
CA HIS A 474 -27.80 41.60 -19.31
C HIS A 474 -26.58 42.51 -19.21
N GLU A 475 -25.82 42.40 -18.12
CA GLU A 475 -24.62 43.21 -17.87
C GLU A 475 -23.48 42.84 -18.84
N LEU A 476 -23.31 41.56 -19.15
CA LEU A 476 -22.31 41.09 -20.12
C LEU A 476 -22.66 41.55 -21.55
N VAL A 477 -23.94 41.52 -21.91
CA VAL A 477 -24.43 42.06 -23.18
C VAL A 477 -24.24 43.58 -23.23
N ALA A 478 -24.53 44.29 -22.14
CA ALA A 478 -24.34 45.74 -22.05
C ALA A 478 -22.87 46.16 -22.24
N ARG A 479 -21.92 45.43 -21.65
CA ARG A 479 -20.48 45.69 -21.88
C ARG A 479 -20.08 45.45 -23.33
N HIS A 480 -20.69 44.46 -23.98
CA HIS A 480 -20.41 44.14 -25.38
C HIS A 480 -21.07 45.12 -26.37
N LEU A 481 -22.08 45.88 -25.93
CA LEU A 481 -22.83 46.83 -26.76
C LEU A 481 -21.95 47.75 -27.61
N LYS A 482 -20.85 48.28 -27.06
CA LYS A 482 -19.94 49.22 -27.75
C LYS A 482 -19.17 48.61 -28.93
N SER A 483 -19.09 47.29 -29.01
CA SER A 483 -18.41 46.60 -30.12
C SER A 483 -19.25 46.60 -31.41
N HIS A 484 -20.56 46.81 -31.29
CA HIS A 484 -21.48 46.83 -32.42
C HIS A 484 -21.47 48.18 -33.12
N LYS A 485 -21.70 48.15 -34.44
CA LYS A 485 -21.86 49.36 -35.29
C LYS A 485 -23.18 49.36 -36.05
N ASN A 486 -23.93 48.26 -36.01
CA ASN A 486 -25.19 48.11 -36.73
C ASN A 486 -26.35 48.65 -35.89
N ARG A 487 -27.09 49.62 -36.44
CA ARG A 487 -28.25 50.23 -35.76
C ARG A 487 -29.29 49.19 -35.33
N ALA A 488 -29.65 48.24 -36.19
CA ALA A 488 -30.69 47.26 -35.88
C ALA A 488 -30.27 46.33 -34.73
N THR A 489 -29.00 45.92 -34.69
CA THR A 489 -28.43 45.15 -33.57
C THR A 489 -28.43 45.97 -32.28
N ILE A 490 -27.94 47.22 -32.33
CA ILE A 490 -27.87 48.10 -31.16
C ILE A 490 -29.27 48.41 -30.60
N SER A 491 -30.25 48.72 -31.47
CA SER A 491 -31.64 48.92 -31.07
C SER A 491 -32.22 47.68 -30.40
N ARG A 492 -31.97 46.48 -30.94
CA ARG A 492 -32.42 45.21 -30.35
C ARG A 492 -31.79 44.98 -28.98
N ILE A 493 -30.49 45.25 -28.82
CA ILE A 493 -29.82 45.14 -27.52
C ILE A 493 -30.41 46.13 -26.51
N TYR A 494 -30.67 47.39 -26.90
CA TYR A 494 -31.32 48.36 -26.01
C TYR A 494 -32.73 47.91 -25.57
N THR A 495 -33.52 47.32 -26.48
CA THR A 495 -34.82 46.75 -26.13
C THR A 495 -34.69 45.66 -25.08
N TYR A 496 -33.73 44.76 -25.25
CA TYR A 496 -33.46 43.71 -24.29
C TYR A 496 -32.94 44.23 -22.94
N LEU A 497 -32.04 45.21 -22.92
CA LEU A 497 -31.58 45.84 -21.69
C LEU A 497 -32.73 46.51 -20.94
N LYS A 498 -33.66 47.15 -21.68
CA LYS A 498 -34.90 47.68 -21.10
C LYS A 498 -35.75 46.57 -20.48
N GLU A 499 -35.98 45.47 -21.20
CA GLU A 499 -36.77 44.32 -20.70
C GLU A 499 -36.17 43.69 -19.44
N CYS A 500 -34.84 43.72 -19.31
CA CYS A 500 -34.14 43.23 -18.13
C CYS A 500 -34.06 44.25 -16.99
N ASN A 501 -34.67 45.44 -17.12
CA ASN A 501 -34.52 46.57 -16.19
C ASN A 501 -33.05 46.86 -15.85
N TRP A 502 -32.18 46.78 -16.85
CA TRP A 502 -30.75 46.98 -16.64
C TRP A 502 -30.44 48.45 -16.32
N GLU A 503 -29.56 48.64 -15.33
CA GLU A 503 -28.98 49.94 -14.98
C GLU A 503 -27.44 49.88 -14.99
N PRO A 504 -26.76 50.90 -15.51
CA PRO A 504 -25.30 50.96 -15.56
C PRO A 504 -24.71 51.15 -14.16
N ALA A 505 -23.70 50.35 -13.82
CA ALA A 505 -22.97 50.45 -12.56
C ALA A 505 -22.28 51.82 -12.35
N ASN A 506 -21.87 52.49 -13.44
CA ASN A 506 -21.29 53.83 -13.39
C ASN A 506 -22.04 54.79 -14.31
N LYS A 507 -22.71 55.78 -13.71
CA LYS A 507 -23.52 56.79 -14.43
C LYS A 507 -22.70 57.72 -15.33
N THR A 508 -21.39 57.83 -15.11
CA THR A 508 -20.50 58.78 -15.81
C THR A 508 -19.86 58.24 -17.09
N SER A 509 -19.92 56.92 -17.33
CA SER A 509 -19.26 56.26 -18.47
C SER A 509 -20.26 55.71 -19.50
N ASN A 510 -21.47 56.23 -19.47
CA ASN A 510 -22.57 55.79 -20.32
C ASN A 510 -22.55 56.55 -21.63
N TRP A 511 -22.61 55.83 -22.75
CA TRP A 511 -22.61 56.41 -24.09
C TRP A 511 -23.84 55.92 -24.83
N ILE A 512 -24.40 56.77 -25.68
CA ILE A 512 -25.55 56.45 -26.52
C ILE A 512 -25.06 56.40 -27.96
N TRP A 513 -25.47 55.36 -28.69
CA TRP A 513 -25.14 55.26 -30.11
C TRP A 513 -26.02 56.20 -30.93
N ILE A 514 -25.41 56.98 -31.82
CA ILE A 514 -26.12 57.82 -32.78
C ILE A 514 -25.80 57.31 -34.19
N PRO A 515 -26.79 56.81 -34.95
CA PRO A 515 -26.57 56.35 -36.31
C PRO A 515 -26.34 57.54 -37.26
N ASN A 516 -25.42 57.40 -38.22
CA ASN A 516 -25.19 58.39 -39.27
C ASN A 516 -25.64 57.89 -40.65
N LYS A 517 -25.59 58.77 -41.66
CA LYS A 517 -26.07 58.50 -43.02
C LYS A 517 -25.27 57.42 -43.78
N LYS A 518 -24.08 57.01 -43.32
CA LYS A 518 -23.16 56.09 -44.02
C LYS A 518 -23.13 54.66 -43.44
N LYS A 519 -24.22 54.20 -42.82
CA LYS A 519 -24.32 52.90 -42.12
C LYS A 519 -23.28 52.72 -40.99
N SER A 520 -22.70 53.82 -40.51
CA SER A 520 -21.90 53.86 -39.28
C SER A 520 -22.62 54.74 -38.25
N GLY A 521 -21.93 55.11 -37.20
CA GLY A 521 -22.46 55.95 -36.15
C GLY A 521 -21.37 56.28 -35.15
N GLU A 522 -21.74 57.02 -34.13
CA GLU A 522 -20.84 57.48 -33.08
C GLU A 522 -21.44 57.22 -31.71
N TRP A 523 -20.58 56.90 -30.75
CA TRP A 523 -20.94 56.82 -29.35
C TRP A 523 -20.81 58.23 -28.76
N VAL A 524 -21.90 58.80 -28.27
CA VAL A 524 -21.93 60.17 -27.72
C VAL A 524 -22.32 60.18 -26.25
N SER A 525 -21.95 61.25 -25.55
CA SER A 525 -22.37 61.45 -24.16
C SER A 525 -23.88 61.71 -24.07
N PRO A 526 -24.60 61.13 -23.09
CA PRO A 526 -26.00 61.43 -22.80
C PRO A 526 -26.29 62.93 -22.61
N LEU A 527 -25.31 63.70 -22.14
CA LEU A 527 -25.43 65.16 -21.96
C LEU A 527 -25.65 65.90 -23.30
N GLY A 528 -25.08 65.37 -24.39
CA GLY A 528 -25.26 65.88 -25.75
C GLY A 528 -26.54 65.37 -26.43
N CYS A 529 -27.38 64.61 -25.73
CA CYS A 529 -28.62 64.05 -26.26
C CYS A 529 -29.85 64.70 -25.63
N VAL A 530 -30.93 64.79 -26.41
CA VAL A 530 -32.27 65.13 -25.94
C VAL A 530 -33.28 64.16 -26.54
N LEU A 531 -34.39 63.89 -25.84
CA LEU A 531 -35.43 63.01 -26.38
C LEU A 531 -36.15 63.67 -27.55
N HIS A 532 -36.55 64.93 -27.38
CA HIS A 532 -37.36 65.68 -28.33
C HIS A 532 -36.79 67.09 -28.58
N ASP A 533 -36.96 67.58 -29.80
CA ASP A 533 -36.70 68.98 -30.20
C ASP A 533 -37.92 69.49 -30.98
N LYS A 534 -38.86 70.11 -30.26
CA LYS A 534 -40.18 70.48 -30.80
C LYS A 534 -40.09 71.44 -31.99
N ASP A 535 -39.10 72.34 -31.96
CA ASP A 535 -38.93 73.40 -32.96
C ASP A 535 -37.80 73.09 -33.95
N ASN A 536 -37.14 71.94 -33.81
CA ASN A 536 -36.04 71.46 -34.65
C ASN A 536 -34.82 72.41 -34.73
N LEU A 537 -34.67 73.29 -33.73
CA LEU A 537 -33.67 74.36 -33.67
C LEU A 537 -32.28 73.88 -33.29
N PHE A 538 -32.17 72.73 -32.62
CA PHE A 538 -30.93 72.25 -32.00
C PHE A 538 -30.31 71.06 -32.72
N SER A 539 -30.87 70.63 -33.85
CA SER A 539 -30.43 69.46 -34.63
C SER A 539 -28.96 69.48 -35.08
N LEU A 540 -28.30 70.65 -35.07
CA LEU A 540 -26.87 70.83 -35.37
C LEU A 540 -25.96 70.79 -34.13
N GLN A 541 -26.51 70.96 -32.92
CA GLN A 541 -25.75 71.06 -31.66
C GLN A 541 -26.04 69.91 -30.69
N LEU A 542 -27.22 69.31 -30.76
CA LEU A 542 -27.70 68.22 -29.89
C LEU A 542 -28.21 67.05 -30.73
N HIS A 543 -28.05 65.83 -30.20
CA HIS A 543 -28.58 64.62 -30.82
C HIS A 543 -30.00 64.35 -30.31
N VAL A 544 -30.99 64.47 -31.21
CA VAL A 544 -32.40 64.24 -30.90
C VAL A 544 -32.75 62.76 -31.10
N LEU A 545 -33.04 62.04 -30.02
CA LEU A 545 -33.12 60.57 -30.03
C LEU A 545 -34.40 60.02 -30.68
N ASP A 546 -35.53 60.75 -30.65
CA ASP A 546 -36.79 60.33 -31.29
C ASP A 546 -36.71 60.20 -32.82
N LYS A 547 -35.67 60.78 -33.44
CA LYS A 547 -35.36 60.62 -34.87
C LYS A 547 -34.69 59.27 -35.17
N TYR A 548 -34.12 58.62 -34.16
CA TYR A 548 -33.26 57.43 -34.32
C TYR A 548 -33.81 56.18 -33.64
N TYR A 549 -34.64 56.32 -32.60
CA TYR A 549 -35.12 55.21 -31.79
C TYR A 549 -36.64 55.25 -31.62
N ASP A 550 -37.24 54.07 -31.50
CA ASP A 550 -38.68 53.94 -31.25
C ASP A 550 -39.08 54.61 -29.94
N LYS A 551 -40.30 55.15 -29.89
CA LYS A 551 -40.87 55.81 -28.70
C LYS A 551 -40.72 54.96 -27.43
N LYS A 552 -40.85 53.64 -27.55
CA LYS A 552 -40.71 52.69 -26.43
C LYS A 552 -39.31 52.72 -25.81
N LEU A 553 -38.25 53.07 -26.54
CA LEU A 553 -36.89 53.15 -26.01
C LEU A 553 -36.56 54.53 -25.42
N LEU A 554 -37.31 55.58 -25.76
CA LEU A 554 -37.06 56.93 -25.26
C LEU A 554 -37.18 57.02 -23.73
N ASP A 555 -38.19 56.35 -23.15
CA ASP A 555 -38.36 56.28 -21.69
C ASP A 555 -37.15 55.60 -21.02
N PHE A 556 -36.60 54.57 -21.66
CA PHE A 556 -35.41 53.87 -21.17
C PHE A 556 -34.18 54.78 -21.22
N PHE A 557 -33.98 55.54 -22.30
CA PHE A 557 -32.89 56.53 -22.36
C PHE A 557 -33.05 57.65 -21.31
N SER A 558 -34.28 58.11 -21.06
CA SER A 558 -34.55 59.10 -20.01
C SER A 558 -34.21 58.56 -18.63
N HIS A 559 -34.66 57.34 -18.33
CA HIS A 559 -34.57 56.75 -16.99
C HIS A 559 -33.15 56.24 -16.68
N VAL A 560 -32.56 55.49 -17.60
CA VAL A 560 -31.29 54.76 -17.39
C VAL A 560 -30.07 55.62 -17.70
N PHE A 561 -30.16 56.47 -18.72
CA PHE A 561 -29.06 57.33 -19.16
C PHE A 561 -29.21 58.79 -18.73
N GLY A 562 -30.32 59.17 -18.10
CA GLY A 562 -30.57 60.54 -17.67
C GLY A 562 -30.72 61.54 -18.83
N VAL A 563 -31.12 61.06 -20.02
CA VAL A 563 -31.28 61.93 -21.20
C VAL A 563 -32.41 62.91 -20.94
N ARG A 564 -32.14 64.20 -21.20
CA ARG A 564 -33.10 65.28 -20.97
C ARG A 564 -34.26 65.19 -21.96
N ASN A 565 -35.47 65.52 -21.50
CA ASN A 565 -36.67 65.47 -22.35
C ASN A 565 -36.61 66.45 -23.55
N GLY A 566 -35.90 67.58 -23.37
CA GLY A 566 -35.65 68.57 -24.41
C GLY A 566 -34.45 69.48 -24.06
N PRO A 567 -34.11 70.45 -24.93
CA PRO A 567 -33.02 71.42 -24.69
C PRO A 567 -33.25 72.24 -23.41
N SER A 568 -32.18 72.58 -22.67
CA SER A 568 -32.28 73.44 -21.48
C SER A 568 -32.14 74.92 -21.83
N ALA A 569 -32.48 75.79 -20.87
CA ALA A 569 -32.24 77.24 -21.00
C ALA A 569 -30.79 77.58 -21.36
N GLU A 570 -29.81 76.81 -20.85
CA GLU A 570 -28.40 76.98 -21.18
C GLU A 570 -28.10 76.66 -22.65
N ASP A 571 -28.74 75.63 -23.22
CA ASP A 571 -28.61 75.31 -24.64
C ASP A 571 -29.17 76.43 -25.52
N HIS A 572 -30.32 77.01 -25.14
CA HIS A 572 -30.88 78.20 -25.81
C HIS A 572 -29.93 79.40 -25.74
N CYS A 573 -29.31 79.66 -24.59
CA CYS A 573 -28.31 80.72 -24.45
C CYS A 573 -27.07 80.48 -25.34
N LYS A 574 -26.59 79.23 -25.44
CA LYS A 574 -25.48 78.85 -26.33
C LYS A 574 -25.84 79.03 -27.80
N LEU A 575 -27.06 78.67 -28.20
CA LEU A 575 -27.56 78.87 -29.56
C LEU A 575 -27.65 80.37 -29.92
N CYS A 576 -28.19 81.20 -29.02
CA CYS A 576 -28.26 82.65 -29.19
C CYS A 576 -26.87 83.30 -29.25
N GLY A 577 -25.93 82.89 -28.39
CA GLY A 577 -24.55 83.38 -28.41
C GLY A 577 -23.74 82.93 -29.64
N ALA A 578 -24.08 81.78 -30.23
CA ALA A 578 -23.54 81.34 -31.52
C ALA A 578 -24.12 82.16 -32.70
N HIS A 579 -25.43 82.45 -32.68
CA HIS A 579 -26.07 83.33 -33.65
C HIS A 579 -25.53 84.76 -33.60
N GLY A 580 -25.31 85.31 -32.41
CA GLY A 580 -24.70 86.63 -32.22
C GLY A 580 -23.27 86.72 -32.77
N ARG A 581 -22.47 85.65 -32.61
CA ARG A 581 -21.11 85.56 -33.19
C ARG A 581 -21.11 85.38 -34.71
N ALA A 582 -22.06 84.62 -35.26
CA ALA A 582 -22.22 84.46 -36.71
C ALA A 582 -22.69 85.77 -37.39
N LEU A 583 -23.49 86.59 -36.70
CA LEU A 583 -23.85 87.94 -37.14
C LEU A 583 -22.67 88.90 -37.06
N SER A 584 -21.83 88.82 -36.01
CA SER A 584 -20.60 89.62 -35.90
C SER A 584 -19.54 89.29 -36.96
N MET A 585 -19.45 88.03 -37.42
CA MET A 585 -18.53 87.62 -38.48
C MET A 585 -19.04 87.91 -39.92
N ARG A 586 -20.28 88.39 -40.08
CA ARG A 586 -20.79 88.92 -41.36
C ARG A 586 -20.59 90.43 -41.52
N TYR A 587 -20.06 91.10 -40.50
CA TYR A 587 -19.75 92.54 -40.48
C TYR A 587 -18.24 92.83 -40.25
N LEU A 588 -17.40 91.83 -40.50
CA LEU A 588 -15.96 91.95 -40.78
C LEU A 588 -15.73 91.29 -42.14
#